data_AF-A0ABD7V4Q7-F1
#
_entry.id   AF-A0ABD7V4Q7-F1
#
_cell.length_a   1.000
_cell.length_b   1.000
_cell.length_c   1.000
_cell.angle_alpha   90.00
_cell.angle_beta   90.00
_cell.angle_gamma   90.00
#
_symmetry.space_group_name_H-M   'P 1'
#
loop_
_entity.id
_entity.type
_entity.pdbx_description
1 polymer ?
#
loop_
_entity_poly.entity_id
_entity_poly.type
_entity_poly.pdbx_seq_one_letter_code
_entity_poly.pdbx_strand_id
1 'polypeptide(L)'
;MTSHDRPGPDTDETLIPVVQMRRPRWGDPERVTELPGAAAALAGDATPNPGVDPSSITPPAPAVPASVRADLERLVGDAHVADSADARIQHTRGFSTPDLLRLRSGDASDAPDLVVYPGDHDEVVEILRICSAARVAVVPFTGGTSVVGGLAPDRSGFAGVVSLDLRRLDRLVEVDDISRVATLQAGLRGSAAEALLRERGWTLGHFPQSYEGAGIGGYAATRSAGQSSAGYGRFDEVVEGLVLATPRGTVELGTAPRSAAGPDLRQLVLGSEGVFGVITSVRVRVRPAPETRVFDGWRFATFTDGATALRRLAQDGPLPTVLRLSDEAETAVNLADPGQLGADATGCLVVTGYEGRAPEVPRRREAASEVLADAGGTLLGEEPGESWRSGRFAGPYLRDPLLDAGVLVETLETVTYWSGLHDLRAAVTAAITDTLTASGAPPLVMCHISHVYPAGASLYFTVVAPFGADPLAEWSAAKKAANEAIRAAGASITHHHAIGRDHRDAYHDEIGALALDALRAVKNTLDPAGICSPGILI
;
A
#
# COMPACT_ATOMS: atom_id res chain seq x y z
N MET A 1 11.30 20.29 8.29
CA MET A 1 10.81 20.41 9.68
C MET A 1 11.96 20.22 10.65
N THR A 2 12.26 21.21 11.50
CA THR A 2 12.96 20.93 12.76
C THR A 2 12.13 19.91 13.55
N SER A 3 12.69 19.23 14.53
CA SER A 3 12.04 18.12 15.26
C SER A 3 10.72 18.43 15.99
N HIS A 4 10.10 19.59 15.76
CA HIS A 4 8.92 20.13 16.43
C HIS A 4 7.56 19.89 15.77
N ASP A 5 7.50 19.35 14.54
CA ASP A 5 6.21 18.99 13.90
C ASP A 5 6.00 17.46 13.81
N ARG A 6 6.82 16.67 14.53
CA ARG A 6 6.43 15.26 14.75
C ARG A 6 5.13 15.28 15.55
N PRO A 7 4.05 14.63 15.09
CA PRO A 7 2.86 14.48 15.91
C PRO A 7 3.28 13.93 17.27
N GLY A 8 2.97 14.66 18.34
CA GLY A 8 3.37 14.30 19.69
C GLY A 8 2.81 12.93 20.11
N PRO A 9 3.26 12.38 21.24
CA PRO A 9 2.81 11.07 21.75
C PRO A 9 1.28 10.98 21.93
N ASP A 10 0.57 12.11 22.00
CA ASP A 10 -0.90 12.19 22.11
C ASP A 10 -1.65 12.23 20.77
N THR A 11 -0.97 12.10 19.63
CA THR A 11 -1.64 12.27 18.33
C THR A 11 -2.43 11.02 17.98
N ASP A 12 -3.75 11.12 18.03
CA ASP A 12 -4.69 10.11 17.53
C ASP A 12 -4.56 10.01 16.00
N GLU A 13 -4.28 8.82 15.48
CA GLU A 13 -4.08 8.59 14.04
C GLU A 13 -5.34 8.89 13.23
N THR A 14 -6.52 8.88 13.85
CA THR A 14 -7.78 9.27 13.21
C THR A 14 -7.91 10.79 12.98
N LEU A 15 -6.98 11.60 13.51
CA LEU A 15 -6.92 13.05 13.32
C LEU A 15 -5.90 13.49 12.26
N ILE A 16 -5.11 12.57 11.72
CA ILE A 16 -4.15 12.88 10.66
C ILE A 16 -4.93 13.36 9.43
N PRO A 17 -4.61 14.55 8.86
CA PRO A 17 -5.37 15.08 7.73
C PRO A 17 -5.12 14.28 6.45
N VAL A 18 -6.00 14.49 5.47
CA VAL A 18 -5.76 14.02 4.10
C VAL A 18 -4.58 14.79 3.49
N VAL A 19 -3.59 14.06 2.97
CA VAL A 19 -2.48 14.62 2.20
C VAL A 19 -2.77 14.49 0.71
N GLN A 20 -2.61 15.60 -0.01
CA GLN A 20 -2.62 15.60 -1.47
C GLN A 20 -1.24 15.17 -1.97
N MET A 21 -1.11 13.88 -2.30
CA MET A 21 0.14 13.30 -2.80
C MET A 21 0.58 13.98 -4.11
N ARG A 22 1.81 14.52 -4.18
CA ARG A 22 2.32 15.25 -5.35
C ARG A 22 3.56 14.59 -5.96
N ARG A 23 3.42 14.06 -7.17
CA ARG A 23 4.54 13.57 -7.98
C ARG A 23 5.41 14.74 -8.47
N PRO A 24 6.73 14.52 -8.67
CA PRO A 24 7.44 13.24 -8.58
C PRO A 24 8.08 12.98 -7.20
N ARG A 25 7.55 13.58 -6.14
CA ARG A 25 8.04 13.43 -4.76
C ARG A 25 7.02 12.64 -3.93
N TRP A 26 7.41 12.03 -2.82
CA TRP A 26 6.47 11.32 -1.96
C TRP A 26 5.65 12.32 -1.12
N GLY A 27 4.33 12.10 -1.03
CA GLY A 27 3.51 12.81 -0.04
C GLY A 27 3.29 14.28 -0.34
N ASP A 28 3.28 15.08 0.72
CA ASP A 28 3.26 16.55 0.67
C ASP A 28 4.66 17.10 0.37
N PRO A 29 4.87 17.81 -0.75
CA PRO A 29 6.18 18.34 -1.11
C PRO A 29 6.66 19.46 -0.18
N GLU A 30 5.77 20.07 0.62
CA GLU A 30 6.14 21.05 1.64
C GLU A 30 6.75 20.38 2.89
N ARG A 31 6.53 19.07 3.07
CA ARG A 31 7.10 18.29 4.18
C ARG A 31 8.53 17.86 3.87
N VAL A 32 9.43 18.85 3.92
CA VAL A 32 10.86 18.62 3.71
C VAL A 32 11.46 17.86 4.90
N THR A 33 12.02 16.69 4.60
CA THR A 33 12.76 15.85 5.53
C THR A 33 14.24 15.89 5.14
N GLU A 34 15.11 16.22 6.10
CA GLU A 34 16.56 16.12 5.92
C GLU A 34 17.00 14.67 6.15
N LEU A 35 18.02 14.21 5.44
CA LEU A 35 18.64 12.91 5.69
C LEU A 35 19.19 12.86 7.13
N PRO A 36 18.66 12.02 8.03
CA PRO A 36 19.24 11.84 9.36
C PRO A 36 20.67 11.31 9.25
N GLY A 37 21.52 11.58 10.25
CA GLY A 37 22.95 11.24 10.18
C GLY A 37 23.25 9.77 9.83
N ALA A 38 22.47 8.82 10.33
CA ALA A 38 22.59 7.40 9.97
C ALA A 38 22.19 7.12 8.50
N ALA A 39 21.16 7.79 7.98
CA ALA A 39 20.76 7.68 6.57
C ALA A 39 21.74 8.39 5.63
N ALA A 40 22.36 9.49 6.07
CA ALA A 40 23.44 10.15 5.33
C ALA A 40 24.68 9.24 5.21
N ALA A 41 24.97 8.42 6.23
CA ALA A 41 26.03 7.42 6.15
C ALA A 41 25.74 6.33 5.08
N LEU A 42 24.47 6.01 4.83
CA LEU A 42 24.05 5.11 3.75
C LEU A 42 24.27 5.72 2.36
N ALA A 43 24.30 7.06 2.25
CA ALA A 43 24.65 7.74 1.01
C ALA A 43 26.15 7.66 0.70
N GLY A 44 27.02 7.68 1.72
CA GLY A 44 28.47 7.52 1.54
C GLY A 44 29.03 8.43 0.43
N ASP A 45 29.71 7.82 -0.55
CA ASP A 45 30.28 8.48 -1.73
C ASP A 45 29.34 8.49 -2.95
N ALA A 46 28.03 8.25 -2.77
CA ALA A 46 27.06 8.26 -3.86
C ALA A 46 27.01 9.62 -4.57
N THR A 47 26.78 9.58 -5.88
CA THR A 47 26.67 10.80 -6.68
C THR A 47 25.26 11.39 -6.53
N PRO A 48 25.10 12.66 -6.13
CA PRO A 48 23.79 13.28 -6.01
C PRO A 48 22.98 13.24 -7.32
N ASN A 49 21.68 12.97 -7.19
CA ASN A 49 20.74 12.90 -8.31
C ASN A 49 19.40 13.58 -7.92
N PRO A 50 19.34 14.92 -7.92
CA PRO A 50 18.14 15.67 -7.52
C PRO A 50 16.96 15.51 -8.49
N GLY A 51 17.15 14.86 -9.64
CA GLY A 51 16.18 14.82 -10.73
C GLY A 51 16.09 16.14 -11.51
N VAL A 52 15.23 16.16 -12.52
CA VAL A 52 14.87 17.38 -13.27
C VAL A 52 13.95 18.27 -12.44
N ASP A 53 13.86 19.55 -12.81
CA ASP A 53 12.83 20.44 -12.26
C ASP A 53 11.43 19.87 -12.58
N PRO A 54 10.58 19.59 -11.57
CA PRO A 54 9.24 19.07 -11.81
C PRO A 54 8.39 19.92 -12.76
N SER A 55 8.60 21.24 -12.80
CA SER A 55 7.89 22.15 -13.71
C SER A 55 8.31 22.02 -15.18
N SER A 56 9.44 21.36 -15.46
CA SER A 56 9.94 21.08 -16.81
C SER A 56 9.40 19.78 -17.42
N ILE A 57 8.80 18.91 -16.60
CA ILE A 57 8.23 17.64 -17.05
C ILE A 57 7.04 17.93 -17.96
N THR A 58 7.08 17.42 -19.18
CA THR A 58 6.01 17.62 -20.17
C THR A 58 5.44 16.27 -20.60
N PRO A 59 4.14 15.98 -20.36
CA PRO A 59 3.53 14.76 -20.86
C PRO A 59 3.33 14.83 -22.38
N PRO A 60 3.25 13.67 -23.08
CA PRO A 60 2.92 13.63 -24.51
C PRO A 60 1.62 14.37 -24.84
N ALA A 61 1.43 14.82 -26.07
CA ALA A 61 0.16 15.43 -26.48
C ALA A 61 -1.01 14.42 -26.31
N PRO A 62 -2.19 14.84 -25.81
CA PRO A 62 -3.33 13.94 -25.71
C PRO A 62 -3.72 13.35 -27.07
N ALA A 63 -3.86 12.03 -27.13
CA ALA A 63 -4.24 11.29 -28.33
C ALA A 63 -5.74 10.98 -28.42
N VAL A 64 -6.49 11.19 -27.33
CA VAL A 64 -7.92 10.87 -27.24
C VAL A 64 -8.73 11.61 -28.33
N PRO A 65 -9.71 10.96 -29.00
CA PRO A 65 -10.53 11.64 -30.00
C PRO A 65 -11.33 12.81 -29.41
N ALA A 66 -11.39 13.94 -30.14
CA ALA A 66 -12.12 15.13 -29.70
C ALA A 66 -13.61 14.86 -29.44
N SER A 67 -14.23 13.92 -30.18
CA SER A 67 -15.61 13.50 -29.93
C SER A 67 -15.78 12.84 -28.56
N VAL A 68 -14.82 12.00 -28.13
CA VAL A 68 -14.85 11.37 -26.81
C VAL A 68 -14.73 12.42 -25.72
N ARG A 69 -13.80 13.38 -25.86
CA ARG A 69 -13.68 14.50 -24.92
C ARG A 69 -15.00 15.27 -24.80
N ALA A 70 -15.63 15.61 -25.93
CA ALA A 70 -16.90 16.33 -25.94
C ALA A 70 -18.07 15.52 -25.34
N ASP A 71 -18.06 14.20 -25.50
CA ASP A 71 -19.06 13.31 -24.89
C ASP A 71 -18.89 13.26 -23.36
N LEU A 72 -17.66 13.15 -22.88
CA LEU A 72 -17.32 13.19 -21.46
C LEU A 72 -17.68 14.55 -20.83
N GLU A 73 -17.34 15.66 -21.48
CA GLU A 73 -17.68 17.01 -21.00
C GLU A 73 -19.19 17.23 -20.92
N ARG A 74 -19.98 16.70 -21.87
CA ARG A 74 -21.46 16.77 -21.77
C ARG A 74 -22.02 15.93 -20.63
N LEU A 75 -21.36 14.82 -20.29
CA LEU A 75 -21.79 13.92 -19.23
C LEU A 75 -21.48 14.51 -17.84
N VAL A 76 -20.21 14.82 -17.58
CA VAL A 76 -19.75 15.20 -16.23
C VAL A 76 -19.61 16.71 -16.03
N GLY A 77 -19.66 17.51 -17.10
CA GLY A 77 -19.33 18.93 -17.10
C GLY A 77 -17.88 19.22 -17.50
N ASP A 78 -17.65 20.36 -18.15
CA ASP A 78 -16.33 20.82 -18.61
C ASP A 78 -15.31 20.95 -17.47
N ALA A 79 -15.74 21.47 -16.31
CA ALA A 79 -14.92 21.60 -15.11
C ALA A 79 -14.44 20.26 -14.52
N HIS A 80 -14.99 19.14 -15.00
CA HIS A 80 -14.72 17.79 -14.52
C HIS A 80 -13.98 16.92 -15.55
N VAL A 81 -13.44 17.54 -16.61
CA VAL A 81 -12.52 16.91 -17.58
C VAL A 81 -11.26 17.78 -17.68
N ALA A 82 -10.10 17.22 -17.32
CA ALA A 82 -8.82 17.94 -17.33
C ALA A 82 -7.80 17.30 -18.29
N ASP A 83 -7.08 18.13 -19.04
CA ASP A 83 -5.98 17.75 -19.92
C ASP A 83 -4.69 18.56 -19.67
N SER A 84 -4.67 19.36 -18.59
CA SER A 84 -3.50 20.14 -18.20
C SER A 84 -2.31 19.23 -17.88
N ALA A 85 -1.09 19.73 -18.12
CA ALA A 85 0.13 18.98 -17.85
C ALA A 85 0.21 18.55 -16.37
N ASP A 86 -0.08 19.44 -15.42
CA ASP A 86 -0.09 19.11 -13.99
C ASP A 86 -1.10 18.01 -13.67
N ALA A 87 -2.37 18.16 -14.10
CA ALA A 87 -3.38 17.15 -13.84
C ALA A 87 -2.94 15.77 -14.36
N ARG A 88 -2.41 15.71 -15.59
CA ARG A 88 -1.97 14.45 -16.19
C ARG A 88 -0.76 13.86 -15.44
N ILE A 89 0.26 14.66 -15.12
CA ILE A 89 1.44 14.23 -14.34
C ILE A 89 1.04 13.69 -12.96
N GLN A 90 0.12 14.36 -12.26
CA GLN A 90 -0.32 13.93 -10.94
C GLN A 90 -1.14 12.62 -10.97
N HIS A 91 -1.55 12.16 -12.15
CA HIS A 91 -2.25 10.88 -12.36
C HIS A 91 -1.42 9.86 -13.15
N THR A 92 -0.13 10.15 -13.37
CA THR A 92 0.81 9.25 -14.03
C THR A 92 1.50 8.35 -13.00
N ARG A 93 1.46 7.03 -13.18
CA ARG A 93 2.23 6.04 -12.36
C ARG A 93 1.97 6.12 -10.85
N GLY A 94 2.60 5.23 -10.08
CA GLY A 94 2.53 5.20 -8.62
C GLY A 94 3.69 5.91 -7.94
N PHE A 95 4.11 5.36 -6.79
CA PHE A 95 5.19 5.83 -5.94
C PHE A 95 6.24 4.74 -5.65
N SER A 96 6.30 3.70 -6.48
CA SER A 96 7.48 2.82 -6.45
C SER A 96 8.71 3.65 -6.86
N THR A 97 9.88 3.26 -6.40
CA THR A 97 11.15 3.88 -6.78
C THR A 97 11.33 3.88 -8.29
N PRO A 98 11.02 2.80 -9.05
CA PRO A 98 11.03 2.87 -10.50
C PRO A 98 10.12 3.94 -11.10
N ASP A 99 8.90 4.08 -10.58
CA ASP A 99 7.95 5.10 -11.05
C ASP A 99 8.44 6.52 -10.77
N LEU A 100 8.98 6.76 -9.57
CA LEU A 100 9.53 8.05 -9.17
C LEU A 100 10.79 8.38 -9.97
N LEU A 101 11.71 7.44 -10.16
CA LEU A 101 12.94 7.67 -10.94
C LEU A 101 12.65 8.05 -12.40
N ARG A 102 11.66 7.41 -13.05
CA ARG A 102 11.24 7.80 -14.41
C ARG A 102 10.71 9.23 -14.46
N LEU A 103 9.81 9.60 -13.54
CA LEU A 103 9.31 10.98 -13.51
C LEU A 103 10.41 11.98 -13.15
N ARG A 104 11.31 11.64 -12.22
CA ARG A 104 12.48 12.45 -11.84
C ARG A 104 13.50 12.59 -12.97
N SER A 105 13.53 11.68 -13.94
CA SER A 105 14.32 11.84 -15.17
C SER A 105 13.60 12.61 -16.28
N GLY A 106 12.38 13.11 -16.01
CA GLY A 106 11.55 13.84 -16.97
C GLY A 106 10.69 12.96 -17.88
N ASP A 107 10.68 11.64 -17.68
CA ASP A 107 9.85 10.73 -18.45
C ASP A 107 8.41 10.76 -17.91
N ALA A 108 7.47 11.32 -18.67
CA ALA A 108 6.03 11.28 -18.42
C ALA A 108 5.27 10.54 -19.54
N SER A 109 5.91 9.59 -20.22
CA SER A 109 5.33 8.86 -21.37
C SER A 109 4.06 8.07 -21.04
N ASP A 110 3.91 7.62 -19.80
CA ASP A 110 2.71 6.89 -19.33
C ASP A 110 1.56 7.80 -18.92
N ALA A 111 1.67 9.12 -19.07
CA ALA A 111 0.62 10.04 -18.65
C ALA A 111 -0.71 9.75 -19.35
N PRO A 112 -1.85 9.80 -18.61
CA PRO A 112 -3.16 9.69 -19.23
C PRO A 112 -3.37 10.84 -20.22
N ASP A 113 -4.26 10.68 -21.18
CA ASP A 113 -4.64 11.76 -22.11
C ASP A 113 -5.60 12.75 -21.46
N LEU A 114 -6.54 12.25 -20.65
CA LEU A 114 -7.48 13.03 -19.85
C LEU A 114 -7.55 12.50 -18.43
N VAL A 115 -7.90 13.39 -17.49
CA VAL A 115 -8.38 13.05 -16.16
C VAL A 115 -9.85 13.42 -16.07
N VAL A 116 -10.70 12.48 -15.66
CA VAL A 116 -12.15 12.66 -15.57
C VAL A 116 -12.59 12.44 -14.12
N TYR A 117 -13.45 13.33 -13.61
CA TYR A 117 -13.89 13.34 -12.22
C TYR A 117 -15.41 13.10 -12.13
N PRO A 118 -15.90 11.85 -12.06
CA PRO A 118 -17.33 11.55 -11.97
C PRO A 118 -17.91 11.91 -10.59
N GLY A 119 -19.14 12.42 -10.56
CA GLY A 119 -19.87 12.83 -9.37
C GLY A 119 -20.72 11.73 -8.72
N ASP A 120 -21.07 10.67 -9.45
CA ASP A 120 -21.84 9.54 -8.93
C ASP A 120 -21.52 8.21 -9.65
N HIS A 121 -22.22 7.15 -9.26
CA HIS A 121 -22.07 5.81 -9.84
C HIS A 121 -22.51 5.74 -11.31
N ASP A 122 -23.59 6.43 -11.66
CA ASP A 122 -24.18 6.35 -12.99
C ASP A 122 -23.29 7.05 -14.02
N GLU A 123 -22.67 8.18 -13.65
CA GLU A 123 -21.63 8.82 -14.45
C GLU A 123 -20.45 7.87 -14.70
N VAL A 124 -20.01 7.09 -13.70
CA VAL A 124 -18.93 6.10 -13.89
C VAL A 124 -19.33 5.04 -14.92
N VAL A 125 -20.53 4.48 -14.83
CA VAL A 125 -21.03 3.48 -15.78
C VAL A 125 -21.07 4.05 -17.21
N GLU A 126 -21.58 5.27 -17.37
CA GLU A 126 -21.70 5.90 -18.69
C GLU A 126 -20.33 6.30 -19.27
N ILE A 127 -19.37 6.73 -18.45
CA ILE A 127 -17.98 6.94 -18.88
C ILE A 127 -17.38 5.64 -19.43
N LEU A 128 -17.54 4.52 -18.71
CA LEU A 128 -17.05 3.23 -19.18
C LEU A 128 -17.71 2.81 -20.51
N ARG A 129 -18.99 3.12 -20.71
CA ARG A 129 -19.70 2.86 -21.97
C ARG A 129 -19.15 3.69 -23.13
N ILE A 130 -18.94 4.99 -22.92
CA ILE A 130 -18.35 5.92 -23.91
C ILE A 130 -16.95 5.45 -24.29
N CYS A 131 -16.10 5.20 -23.30
CA CYS A 131 -14.73 4.72 -23.50
C CYS A 131 -14.69 3.35 -24.19
N SER A 132 -15.62 2.45 -23.85
CA SER A 132 -15.70 1.11 -24.47
C SER A 132 -16.06 1.22 -25.96
N ALA A 133 -16.99 2.09 -26.32
CA ALA A 133 -17.38 2.30 -27.72
C ALA A 133 -16.24 2.91 -28.55
N ALA A 134 -15.43 3.77 -27.94
CA ALA A 134 -14.31 4.45 -28.59
C ALA A 134 -12.96 3.75 -28.44
N ARG A 135 -12.90 2.59 -27.77
CA ARG A 135 -11.65 1.87 -27.46
C ARG A 135 -10.63 2.77 -26.74
N VAL A 136 -11.08 3.48 -25.71
CA VAL A 136 -10.23 4.29 -24.82
C VAL A 136 -10.03 3.53 -23.52
N ALA A 137 -8.78 3.34 -23.12
CA ALA A 137 -8.45 2.66 -21.86
C ALA A 137 -8.85 3.54 -20.66
N VAL A 138 -9.32 2.93 -19.59
CA VAL A 138 -9.74 3.61 -18.35
C VAL A 138 -8.99 3.01 -17.16
N VAL A 139 -8.33 3.87 -16.40
CA VAL A 139 -7.62 3.51 -15.16
C VAL A 139 -8.32 4.17 -13.97
N PRO A 140 -8.94 3.39 -13.06
CA PRO A 140 -9.52 3.96 -11.86
C PRO A 140 -8.42 4.57 -10.97
N PHE A 141 -8.69 5.76 -10.45
CA PHE A 141 -7.76 6.48 -9.59
C PHE A 141 -8.48 6.93 -8.32
N THR A 142 -7.81 6.76 -7.19
CA THR A 142 -8.27 7.26 -5.88
C THR A 142 -7.15 8.09 -5.26
N GLY A 143 -6.25 7.45 -4.49
CA GLY A 143 -5.09 8.08 -3.87
C GLY A 143 -3.82 8.09 -4.69
N GLY A 144 -3.77 7.25 -5.74
CA GLY A 144 -2.59 7.13 -6.58
C GLY A 144 -1.39 6.48 -5.90
N THR A 145 -1.55 5.84 -4.74
CA THR A 145 -0.44 5.36 -3.88
C THR A 145 0.09 3.97 -4.26
N SER A 146 -0.12 3.51 -5.49
CA SER A 146 0.37 2.20 -5.97
C SER A 146 1.89 2.14 -5.91
N VAL A 147 2.47 0.98 -5.62
CA VAL A 147 3.93 0.73 -5.62
C VAL A 147 4.33 -0.44 -6.51
N VAL A 148 3.45 -0.85 -7.44
CA VAL A 148 3.64 -2.02 -8.32
C VAL A 148 3.35 -1.72 -9.79
N GLY A 149 3.40 -0.45 -10.20
CA GLY A 149 3.10 -0.04 -11.58
C GLY A 149 1.61 -0.14 -11.96
N GLY A 150 0.69 -0.23 -10.98
CA GLY A 150 -0.75 -0.42 -11.20
C GLY A 150 -1.50 0.74 -11.88
N LEU A 151 -0.83 1.86 -12.15
CA LEU A 151 -1.44 3.08 -12.72
C LEU A 151 -0.93 3.44 -14.11
N ALA A 152 -0.02 2.64 -14.68
CA ALA A 152 0.46 2.80 -16.05
C ALA A 152 -0.19 1.70 -16.91
N PRO A 153 -1.27 1.95 -17.66
CA PRO A 153 -1.95 0.93 -18.47
C PRO A 153 -1.19 0.64 -19.78
N ASP A 154 -1.49 -0.49 -20.42
CA ASP A 154 -0.98 -0.80 -21.76
C ASP A 154 -1.79 0.03 -22.75
N ARG A 155 -1.09 0.81 -23.58
CA ARG A 155 -1.69 1.71 -24.55
C ARG A 155 -1.96 1.04 -25.90
N SER A 156 -1.40 -0.16 -26.11
CA SER A 156 -1.46 -0.85 -27.39
C SER A 156 -2.89 -1.13 -27.84
N GLY A 157 -3.27 -0.62 -29.02
CA GLY A 157 -4.58 -0.84 -29.60
C GLY A 157 -5.73 -0.02 -28.99
N PHE A 158 -5.43 0.99 -28.17
CA PHE A 158 -6.41 1.93 -27.63
C PHE A 158 -6.22 3.33 -28.24
N ALA A 159 -7.33 4.06 -28.39
CA ALA A 159 -7.35 5.42 -28.94
C ALA A 159 -6.86 6.50 -27.96
N GLY A 160 -6.62 6.11 -26.70
CA GLY A 160 -6.16 6.99 -25.63
C GLY A 160 -6.36 6.33 -24.27
N VAL A 161 -5.98 7.04 -23.22
CA VAL A 161 -6.07 6.64 -21.81
C VAL A 161 -6.77 7.73 -21.02
N VAL A 162 -7.78 7.35 -20.26
CA VAL A 162 -8.44 8.20 -19.25
C VAL A 162 -8.05 7.71 -17.88
N SER A 163 -7.53 8.61 -17.04
CA SER A 163 -7.50 8.38 -15.59
C SER A 163 -8.84 8.83 -15.01
N LEU A 164 -9.54 7.90 -14.36
CA LEU A 164 -10.86 8.14 -13.78
C LEU A 164 -10.71 8.38 -12.28
N ASP A 165 -10.59 9.64 -11.88
CA ASP A 165 -10.37 10.01 -10.50
C ASP A 165 -11.68 10.14 -9.72
N LEU A 166 -11.88 9.20 -8.80
CA LEU A 166 -13.10 9.05 -8.03
C LEU A 166 -13.22 10.05 -6.87
N ARG A 167 -12.35 11.07 -6.73
CA ARG A 167 -12.33 11.99 -5.58
C ARG A 167 -13.64 12.70 -5.25
N ARG A 168 -14.60 12.79 -6.17
CA ARG A 168 -15.94 13.35 -5.91
C ARG A 168 -16.91 12.33 -5.31
N LEU A 169 -16.54 11.05 -5.31
CA LEU A 169 -17.22 9.95 -4.60
C LEU A 169 -16.61 9.81 -3.20
N ASP A 170 -16.76 10.82 -2.36
CA ASP A 170 -16.02 10.99 -1.10
C ASP A 170 -16.90 10.98 0.16
N ARG A 171 -18.09 10.36 0.13
CA ARG A 171 -19.02 10.37 1.26
C ARG A 171 -19.00 9.08 2.08
N LEU A 172 -19.17 9.24 3.39
CA LEU A 172 -19.80 8.24 4.25
C LEU A 172 -21.30 8.27 3.97
N VAL A 173 -21.81 7.25 3.28
CA VAL A 173 -23.21 7.20 2.81
C VAL A 173 -24.15 6.83 3.94
N GLU A 174 -23.81 5.81 4.71
CA GLU A 174 -24.66 5.25 5.76
C GLU A 174 -23.80 4.57 6.84
N VAL A 175 -24.29 4.59 8.08
CA VAL A 175 -23.79 3.75 9.19
C VAL A 175 -24.99 3.04 9.82
N ASP A 176 -24.93 1.71 9.86
CA ASP A 176 -25.80 0.87 10.68
C ASP A 176 -25.08 0.60 12.02
N ASP A 177 -25.47 1.33 13.06
CA ASP A 177 -24.88 1.23 14.41
C ASP A 177 -25.16 -0.11 15.09
N ILE A 178 -26.26 -0.79 14.71
CA ILE A 178 -26.67 -2.08 15.29
C ILE A 178 -25.77 -3.18 14.72
N SER A 179 -25.67 -3.25 13.39
CA SER A 179 -24.82 -4.24 12.70
C SER A 179 -23.35 -3.86 12.71
N ARG A 180 -23.03 -2.59 13.02
CA ARG A 180 -21.69 -1.98 12.98
C ARG A 180 -21.08 -2.06 11.59
N VAL A 181 -21.79 -1.52 10.63
CA VAL A 181 -21.42 -1.54 9.22
C VAL A 181 -21.57 -0.14 8.64
N ALA A 182 -20.57 0.30 7.88
CA ALA A 182 -20.57 1.59 7.21
C ALA A 182 -20.47 1.41 5.69
N THR A 183 -21.21 2.21 4.93
CA THR A 183 -21.10 2.29 3.47
C THR A 183 -20.31 3.53 3.09
N LEU A 184 -19.16 3.35 2.44
CA LEU A 184 -18.21 4.38 2.08
C LEU A 184 -18.09 4.46 0.56
N GLN A 185 -18.14 5.66 -0.01
CA GLN A 185 -17.84 5.84 -1.43
C GLN A 185 -16.34 5.62 -1.71
N ALA A 186 -16.01 5.10 -2.88
CA ALA A 186 -14.67 4.61 -3.20
C ALA A 186 -13.58 5.69 -3.29
N GLY A 187 -13.94 6.93 -3.57
CA GLY A 187 -13.03 8.07 -3.61
C GLY A 187 -12.65 8.64 -2.25
N LEU A 188 -13.41 8.30 -1.21
CA LEU A 188 -13.14 8.77 0.15
C LEU A 188 -11.74 8.33 0.59
N ARG A 189 -10.96 9.27 1.13
CA ARG A 189 -9.60 9.01 1.64
C ARG A 189 -9.67 8.34 3.00
N GLY A 190 -8.71 7.47 3.30
CA GLY A 190 -8.69 6.68 4.54
C GLY A 190 -8.78 7.54 5.80
N SER A 191 -7.98 8.60 5.87
CA SER A 191 -8.02 9.55 6.99
C SER A 191 -9.33 10.30 7.13
N ALA A 192 -9.94 10.71 6.02
CA ALA A 192 -11.27 11.33 6.05
C ALA A 192 -12.36 10.34 6.48
N ALA A 193 -12.26 9.06 6.10
CA ALA A 193 -13.18 8.02 6.55
C ALA A 193 -13.10 7.81 8.06
N GLU A 194 -11.89 7.72 8.63
CA GLU A 194 -11.70 7.62 10.09
C GLU A 194 -12.24 8.85 10.82
N ALA A 195 -11.98 10.06 10.30
CA ALA A 195 -12.51 11.29 10.89
C ALA A 195 -14.06 11.29 10.96
N LEU A 196 -14.73 10.90 9.88
CA LEU A 196 -16.20 10.81 9.79
C LEU A 196 -16.78 9.71 10.70
N LEU A 197 -16.11 8.56 10.79
CA LEU A 197 -16.53 7.45 11.66
C LEU A 197 -16.36 7.80 13.14
N ARG A 198 -15.26 8.48 13.49
CA ARG A 198 -14.97 8.91 14.87
C ARG A 198 -16.04 9.84 15.43
N GLU A 199 -16.61 10.72 14.61
CA GLU A 199 -17.73 11.59 15.01
C GLU A 199 -18.96 10.79 15.50
N ARG A 200 -19.05 9.51 15.11
CA ARG A 200 -20.11 8.57 15.51
C ARG A 200 -19.63 7.53 16.54
N GLY A 201 -18.41 7.66 17.06
CA GLY A 201 -17.83 6.72 18.02
C GLY A 201 -17.30 5.41 17.40
N TRP A 202 -17.09 5.39 16.09
CA TRP A 202 -16.60 4.23 15.35
C TRP A 202 -15.19 4.46 14.79
N THR A 203 -14.51 3.37 14.46
CA THR A 203 -13.25 3.34 13.71
C THR A 203 -13.29 2.19 12.71
N LEU A 204 -12.60 2.37 11.58
CA LEU A 204 -12.30 1.27 10.66
C LEU A 204 -11.10 0.46 11.17
N GLY A 205 -10.12 1.12 11.79
CA GLY A 205 -8.90 0.51 12.32
C GLY A 205 -7.90 0.14 11.21
N HIS A 206 -8.03 0.73 10.03
CA HIS A 206 -7.25 0.39 8.84
C HIS A 206 -6.24 1.49 8.50
N PHE A 207 -5.04 1.34 9.07
CA PHE A 207 -3.95 2.32 8.97
C PHE A 207 -2.77 1.76 8.16
N PRO A 208 -2.83 1.70 6.82
CA PRO A 208 -1.68 1.33 5.99
C PRO A 208 -0.62 2.44 6.00
N GLN A 209 0.61 2.16 5.57
CA GLN A 209 1.66 3.17 5.54
C GLN A 209 1.32 4.38 4.64
N SER A 210 0.50 4.17 3.62
CA SER A 210 -0.03 5.21 2.72
C SER A 210 -1.30 5.92 3.23
N TYR A 211 -1.67 5.74 4.50
CA TYR A 211 -2.93 6.19 5.10
C TYR A 211 -3.27 7.67 4.86
N GLU A 212 -2.26 8.56 4.88
CA GLU A 212 -2.43 10.00 4.62
C GLU A 212 -3.04 10.28 3.24
N GLY A 213 -2.77 9.44 2.23
CA GLY A 213 -3.14 9.67 0.84
C GLY A 213 -4.01 8.58 0.20
N ALA A 214 -4.06 7.35 0.73
CA ALA A 214 -4.79 6.26 0.06
C ALA A 214 -6.32 6.37 0.24
N GLY A 215 -7.07 5.79 -0.71
CA GLY A 215 -8.54 5.84 -0.75
C GLY A 215 -9.20 4.47 -0.58
N ILE A 216 -10.46 4.48 -0.13
CA ILE A 216 -11.28 3.28 0.15
C ILE A 216 -11.36 2.32 -1.04
N GLY A 217 -11.60 2.83 -2.24
CA GLY A 217 -11.64 2.02 -3.47
C GLY A 217 -10.30 1.38 -3.79
N GLY A 218 -9.20 2.10 -3.54
CA GLY A 218 -7.85 1.58 -3.67
C GLY A 218 -7.59 0.44 -2.68
N TYR A 219 -7.99 0.61 -1.42
CA TYR A 219 -7.85 -0.45 -0.40
C TYR A 219 -8.55 -1.75 -0.80
N ALA A 220 -9.76 -1.66 -1.36
CA ALA A 220 -10.50 -2.80 -1.89
C ALA A 220 -9.81 -3.41 -3.12
N ALA A 221 -9.43 -2.56 -4.09
CA ALA A 221 -8.86 -3.00 -5.36
C ALA A 221 -7.50 -3.67 -5.21
N THR A 222 -6.74 -3.37 -4.15
CA THR A 222 -5.40 -3.92 -3.89
C THR A 222 -5.34 -4.89 -2.71
N ARG A 223 -6.47 -5.16 -2.04
CA ARG A 223 -6.54 -5.93 -0.78
C ARG A 223 -5.53 -5.43 0.26
N SER A 224 -5.45 -4.11 0.42
CA SER A 224 -4.44 -3.50 1.30
C SER A 224 -4.53 -4.01 2.75
N ALA A 225 -3.41 -3.97 3.46
CA ALA A 225 -3.31 -4.31 4.88
C ALA A 225 -2.90 -3.08 5.71
N GLY A 226 -3.61 -2.83 6.81
CA GLY A 226 -3.26 -1.80 7.78
C GLY A 226 -2.36 -2.37 8.89
N GLN A 227 -1.53 -1.54 9.50
CA GLN A 227 -0.56 -1.96 10.53
C GLN A 227 -1.23 -2.54 11.80
N SER A 228 -2.53 -2.28 11.99
CA SER A 228 -3.37 -2.81 13.08
C SER A 228 -4.26 -3.99 12.67
N SER A 229 -4.01 -4.60 11.51
CA SER A 229 -4.83 -5.70 10.96
C SER A 229 -4.84 -6.97 11.82
N ALA A 230 -3.86 -7.18 12.71
CA ALA A 230 -3.94 -8.27 13.68
C ALA A 230 -5.17 -8.12 14.61
N GLY A 231 -5.56 -6.89 14.94
CA GLY A 231 -6.76 -6.61 15.73
C GLY A 231 -8.03 -6.34 14.91
N TYR A 232 -7.92 -5.62 13.78
CA TYR A 232 -9.09 -5.15 13.02
C TYR A 232 -9.39 -5.98 11.75
N GLY A 233 -8.42 -6.77 11.28
CA GLY A 233 -8.45 -7.48 9.99
C GLY A 233 -7.81 -6.67 8.86
N ARG A 234 -7.48 -7.35 7.77
CA ARG A 234 -7.14 -6.70 6.50
C ARG A 234 -8.36 -6.03 5.88
N PHE A 235 -8.15 -5.15 4.90
CA PHE A 235 -9.26 -4.46 4.28
C PHE A 235 -10.26 -5.42 3.62
N ASP A 236 -9.77 -6.42 2.89
CA ASP A 236 -10.60 -7.44 2.25
C ASP A 236 -11.40 -8.30 3.23
N GLU A 237 -10.94 -8.43 4.48
CA GLU A 237 -11.62 -9.20 5.53
C GLU A 237 -12.75 -8.40 6.20
N VAL A 238 -12.68 -7.07 6.18
CA VAL A 238 -13.72 -6.20 6.75
C VAL A 238 -14.80 -5.80 5.76
N VAL A 239 -14.61 -6.05 4.46
CA VAL A 239 -15.61 -5.79 3.42
C VAL A 239 -16.77 -6.79 3.53
N GLU A 240 -17.99 -6.26 3.69
CA GLU A 240 -19.24 -7.02 3.68
C GLU A 240 -19.95 -6.93 2.33
N GLY A 241 -19.74 -5.87 1.54
CA GLY A 241 -20.29 -5.72 0.20
C GLY A 241 -19.64 -4.59 -0.60
N LEU A 242 -19.90 -4.53 -1.90
CA LEU A 242 -19.38 -3.49 -2.79
C LEU A 242 -20.26 -3.32 -4.03
N VAL A 243 -20.11 -2.15 -4.69
CA VAL A 243 -20.74 -1.84 -5.97
C VAL A 243 -19.66 -1.60 -7.03
N LEU A 244 -19.71 -2.38 -8.11
CA LEU A 244 -18.79 -2.32 -9.23
C LEU A 244 -19.51 -1.81 -10.48
N ALA A 245 -19.01 -0.73 -11.07
CA ALA A 245 -19.40 -0.28 -12.39
C ALA A 245 -18.54 -0.99 -13.45
N THR A 246 -19.17 -1.55 -14.48
CA THR A 246 -18.50 -2.22 -15.60
C THR A 246 -19.01 -1.64 -16.93
N PRO A 247 -18.28 -1.82 -18.05
CA PRO A 247 -18.79 -1.50 -19.39
C PRO A 247 -20.12 -2.19 -19.75
N ARG A 248 -20.47 -3.26 -19.03
CA ARG A 248 -21.68 -4.06 -19.21
C ARG A 248 -22.81 -3.71 -18.24
N GLY A 249 -22.60 -2.75 -17.34
CA GLY A 249 -23.54 -2.34 -16.31
C GLY A 249 -23.02 -2.60 -14.89
N THR A 250 -23.94 -2.55 -13.93
CA THR A 250 -23.62 -2.57 -12.50
C THR A 250 -23.64 -3.98 -11.92
N VAL A 251 -22.67 -4.28 -11.07
CA VAL A 251 -22.63 -5.48 -10.24
C VAL A 251 -22.64 -5.08 -8.77
N GLU A 252 -23.68 -5.50 -8.04
CA GLU A 252 -23.80 -5.30 -6.59
C GLU A 252 -23.55 -6.62 -5.85
N LEU A 253 -22.62 -6.60 -4.89
CA LEU A 253 -22.18 -7.79 -4.18
C LEU A 253 -22.29 -7.60 -2.66
N GLY A 254 -22.55 -8.69 -1.94
CA GLY A 254 -22.60 -8.70 -0.46
C GLY A 254 -23.97 -8.35 0.10
N THR A 255 -24.92 -9.28 -0.03
CA THR A 255 -26.30 -9.14 0.47
C THR A 255 -26.48 -9.51 1.94
N ALA A 256 -25.57 -10.30 2.50
CA ALA A 256 -25.62 -10.77 3.88
C ALA A 256 -24.19 -10.95 4.44
N PRO A 257 -24.00 -10.98 5.77
CA PRO A 257 -22.67 -11.07 6.38
C PRO A 257 -21.90 -12.32 5.93
N ARG A 258 -22.56 -13.46 5.81
CA ARG A 258 -21.99 -14.71 5.29
C ARG A 258 -23.02 -15.43 4.45
N SER A 259 -22.56 -16.10 3.41
CA SER A 259 -23.39 -16.84 2.46
C SER A 259 -22.65 -18.07 1.97
N ALA A 260 -23.37 -19.17 1.82
CA ALA A 260 -22.90 -20.36 1.11
C ALA A 260 -23.52 -20.46 -0.30
N ALA A 261 -24.16 -19.39 -0.78
CA ALA A 261 -24.78 -19.33 -2.09
C ALA A 261 -23.72 -19.11 -3.18
N GLY A 262 -23.11 -20.21 -3.63
CA GLY A 262 -22.10 -20.20 -4.69
C GLY A 262 -20.76 -19.58 -4.29
N PRO A 263 -19.86 -19.34 -5.26
CA PRO A 263 -18.60 -18.65 -5.01
C PRO A 263 -18.82 -17.21 -4.52
N ASP A 264 -17.97 -16.76 -3.59
CA ASP A 264 -18.02 -15.38 -3.12
C ASP A 264 -17.43 -14.43 -4.17
N LEU A 265 -18.30 -13.84 -4.99
CA LEU A 265 -17.90 -12.92 -6.04
C LEU A 265 -17.24 -11.64 -5.50
N ARG A 266 -17.36 -11.31 -4.20
CA ARG A 266 -16.59 -10.19 -3.62
C ARG A 266 -15.09 -10.45 -3.78
N GLN A 267 -14.66 -11.71 -3.62
CA GLN A 267 -13.26 -12.12 -3.76
C GLN A 267 -12.75 -12.07 -5.21
N LEU A 268 -13.66 -12.01 -6.20
CA LEU A 268 -13.29 -11.76 -7.59
C LEU A 268 -12.95 -10.28 -7.83
N VAL A 269 -13.59 -9.36 -7.10
CA VAL A 269 -13.41 -7.92 -7.25
C VAL A 269 -12.31 -7.38 -6.32
N LEU A 270 -12.21 -7.91 -5.09
CA LEU A 270 -11.16 -7.55 -4.13
C LEU A 270 -9.80 -8.06 -4.63
N GLY A 271 -8.89 -7.14 -4.93
CA GLY A 271 -7.61 -7.48 -5.57
C GLY A 271 -7.63 -7.43 -7.10
N SER A 272 -8.72 -6.94 -7.70
CA SER A 272 -8.84 -6.86 -9.17
C SER A 272 -8.05 -5.71 -9.80
N GLU A 273 -7.53 -4.76 -9.01
CA GLU A 273 -6.71 -3.64 -9.51
C GLU A 273 -7.35 -2.86 -10.68
N GLY A 274 -8.69 -2.80 -10.70
CA GLY A 274 -9.47 -2.10 -11.71
C GLY A 274 -9.69 -2.86 -13.02
N VAL A 275 -9.20 -4.10 -13.16
CA VAL A 275 -9.25 -4.83 -14.45
C VAL A 275 -10.63 -5.33 -14.85
N PHE A 276 -11.56 -5.40 -13.90
CA PHE A 276 -12.94 -5.85 -14.10
C PHE A 276 -13.95 -4.70 -14.11
N GLY A 277 -13.52 -3.48 -13.83
CA GLY A 277 -14.38 -2.32 -13.67
C GLY A 277 -13.92 -1.39 -12.54
N VAL A 278 -14.81 -0.48 -12.15
CA VAL A 278 -14.55 0.59 -11.17
C VAL A 278 -15.37 0.33 -9.92
N ILE A 279 -14.70 0.11 -8.77
CA ILE A 279 -15.38 0.05 -7.47
C ILE A 279 -15.83 1.47 -7.13
N THR A 280 -17.13 1.67 -6.86
CA THR A 280 -17.73 3.00 -6.60
C THR A 280 -18.19 3.17 -5.15
N SER A 281 -18.50 2.06 -4.47
CA SER A 281 -18.92 2.04 -3.07
C SER A 281 -18.51 0.73 -2.41
N VAL A 282 -18.16 0.78 -1.14
CA VAL A 282 -17.75 -0.36 -0.33
C VAL A 282 -18.47 -0.31 1.01
N ARG A 283 -19.04 -1.44 1.42
CA ARG A 283 -19.65 -1.64 2.73
C ARG A 283 -18.69 -2.41 3.62
N VAL A 284 -18.28 -1.83 4.74
CA VAL A 284 -17.25 -2.36 5.64
C VAL A 284 -17.76 -2.48 7.07
N ARG A 285 -17.27 -3.47 7.81
CA ARG A 285 -17.47 -3.53 9.26
C ARG A 285 -16.66 -2.44 9.95
N VAL A 286 -17.25 -1.86 10.99
CA VAL A 286 -16.58 -0.92 11.89
C VAL A 286 -16.51 -1.47 13.31
N ARG A 287 -15.69 -0.85 14.15
CA ARG A 287 -15.52 -1.17 15.57
C ARG A 287 -15.68 0.09 16.42
N PRO A 288 -16.07 -0.03 17.70
CA PRO A 288 -16.04 1.12 18.60
C PRO A 288 -14.64 1.74 18.60
N ALA A 289 -14.56 3.07 18.59
CA ALA A 289 -13.30 3.75 18.81
C ALA A 289 -12.71 3.32 20.17
N PRO A 290 -11.41 3.00 20.26
CA PRO A 290 -10.82 2.52 21.49
C PRO A 290 -10.79 3.61 22.58
N GLU A 291 -11.15 3.25 23.80
CA GLU A 291 -11.06 4.13 24.98
C GLU A 291 -9.61 4.30 25.46
N THR A 292 -8.78 3.28 25.22
CA THR A 292 -7.38 3.25 25.64
C THR A 292 -6.53 2.58 24.58
N ARG A 293 -5.34 3.15 24.37
CA ARG A 293 -4.28 2.61 23.52
C ARG A 293 -3.00 2.55 24.34
N VAL A 294 -2.25 1.45 24.24
CA VAL A 294 -0.94 1.28 24.89
C VAL A 294 -0.02 0.55 23.93
N PHE A 295 1.16 1.10 23.67
CA PHE A 295 2.19 0.47 22.85
C PHE A 295 3.44 0.19 23.66
N ASP A 296 3.98 -1.02 23.55
CA ASP A 296 5.21 -1.46 24.21
C ASP A 296 6.30 -1.80 23.21
N GLY A 297 7.54 -1.53 23.60
CA GLY A 297 8.75 -2.08 22.98
C GLY A 297 9.27 -3.30 23.74
N TRP A 298 9.72 -4.30 23.00
CA TRP A 298 10.34 -5.52 23.53
C TRP A 298 11.64 -5.81 22.78
N ARG A 299 12.65 -6.29 23.48
CA ARG A 299 13.91 -6.72 22.87
C ARG A 299 14.07 -8.22 22.90
N PHE A 300 14.46 -8.79 21.77
CA PHE A 300 14.86 -10.20 21.62
C PHE A 300 16.31 -10.29 21.16
N ALA A 301 17.01 -11.36 21.54
CA ALA A 301 18.40 -11.56 21.13
C ALA A 301 18.53 -11.84 19.63
N THR A 302 17.57 -12.57 19.05
CA THR A 302 17.58 -12.97 17.64
C THR A 302 16.20 -12.82 17.00
N PHE A 303 16.17 -12.67 15.68
CA PHE A 303 14.92 -12.70 14.91
C PHE A 303 14.13 -14.00 15.11
N THR A 304 14.82 -15.14 15.30
CA THR A 304 14.19 -16.45 15.52
C THR A 304 13.39 -16.51 16.82
N ASP A 305 13.95 -15.96 17.90
CA ASP A 305 13.26 -15.94 19.20
C ASP A 305 12.04 -15.02 19.15
N GLY A 306 12.20 -13.83 18.56
CA GLY A 306 11.09 -12.90 18.35
C GLY A 306 9.98 -13.50 17.47
N ALA A 307 10.35 -14.14 16.35
CA ALA A 307 9.38 -14.77 15.45
C ALA A 307 8.62 -15.92 16.15
N THR A 308 9.29 -16.66 17.02
CA THR A 308 8.66 -17.71 17.85
C THR A 308 7.63 -17.11 18.80
N ALA A 309 7.94 -15.99 19.45
CA ALA A 309 7.01 -15.29 20.33
C ALA A 309 5.78 -14.77 19.55
N LEU A 310 6.02 -14.15 18.39
CA LEU A 310 4.96 -13.68 17.49
C LEU A 310 4.04 -14.83 17.04
N ARG A 311 4.62 -15.98 16.66
CA ARG A 311 3.86 -17.17 16.28
C ARG A 311 2.98 -17.67 17.43
N ARG A 312 3.51 -17.78 18.65
CA ARG A 312 2.74 -18.21 19.84
C ARG A 312 1.57 -17.28 20.10
N LEU A 313 1.77 -15.96 20.04
CA LEU A 313 0.68 -14.99 20.19
C LEU A 313 -0.38 -15.12 19.09
N ALA A 314 0.03 -15.39 17.84
CA ALA A 314 -0.90 -15.58 16.72
C ALA A 314 -1.66 -16.91 16.74
N GLN A 315 -1.09 -17.96 17.33
CA GLN A 315 -1.67 -19.31 17.39
C GLN A 315 -2.46 -19.57 18.67
N ASP A 316 -1.90 -19.20 19.82
CA ASP A 316 -2.41 -19.54 21.15
C ASP A 316 -3.06 -18.35 21.85
N GLY A 317 -2.68 -17.14 21.44
CA GLY A 317 -3.18 -15.89 22.01
C GLY A 317 -2.56 -15.53 23.37
N PRO A 318 -2.94 -14.35 23.90
CA PRO A 318 -3.82 -13.37 23.28
C PRO A 318 -3.11 -12.53 22.21
N LEU A 319 -3.79 -12.22 21.11
CA LEU A 319 -3.21 -11.44 20.00
C LEU A 319 -3.26 -9.92 20.28
N PRO A 320 -2.12 -9.20 20.26
CA PRO A 320 -2.09 -7.73 20.27
C PRO A 320 -2.76 -7.14 19.01
N THR A 321 -3.26 -5.90 19.11
CA THR A 321 -3.85 -5.17 17.97
C THR A 321 -2.80 -4.84 16.90
N VAL A 322 -1.58 -4.51 17.34
CA VAL A 322 -0.39 -4.34 16.50
C VAL A 322 0.68 -5.30 17.00
N LEU A 323 1.33 -6.02 16.10
CA LEU A 323 2.41 -6.94 16.43
C LEU A 323 3.43 -6.95 15.28
N ARG A 324 4.61 -6.39 15.54
CA ARG A 324 5.68 -6.21 14.53
C ARG A 324 7.01 -6.65 15.12
N LEU A 325 7.83 -7.34 14.33
CA LEU A 325 9.20 -7.71 14.69
C LEU A 325 10.16 -7.16 13.64
N SER A 326 11.00 -6.20 14.03
CA SER A 326 12.13 -5.69 13.26
C SER A 326 13.34 -6.57 13.45
N ASP A 327 14.05 -6.91 12.38
CA ASP A 327 15.30 -7.67 12.48
C ASP A 327 16.46 -6.83 13.04
N GLU A 328 17.62 -7.47 13.19
CA GLU A 328 18.79 -6.86 13.80
C GLU A 328 19.27 -5.62 13.02
N ALA A 329 19.22 -5.67 11.68
CA ALA A 329 19.63 -4.56 10.83
C ALA A 329 18.66 -3.39 10.91
N GLU A 330 17.35 -3.64 10.81
CA GLU A 330 16.33 -2.60 10.94
C GLU A 330 16.37 -1.94 12.33
N THR A 331 16.54 -2.75 13.38
CA THR A 331 16.64 -2.28 14.77
C THR A 331 17.86 -1.38 14.96
N ALA A 332 19.03 -1.79 14.47
CA ALA A 332 20.25 -0.99 14.57
C ALA A 332 20.13 0.36 13.85
N VAL A 333 19.52 0.39 12.66
CA VAL A 333 19.31 1.62 11.89
C VAL A 333 18.36 2.58 12.61
N ASN A 334 17.25 2.07 13.16
CA ASN A 334 16.29 2.89 13.88
C ASN A 334 16.88 3.50 15.17
N LEU A 335 17.73 2.75 15.89
CA LEU A 335 18.40 3.22 17.10
C LEU A 335 19.57 4.19 16.82
N ALA A 336 20.11 4.18 15.61
CA ALA A 336 21.19 5.08 15.19
C ALA A 336 20.70 6.53 14.90
N ASP A 337 19.40 6.81 14.97
CA ASP A 337 18.87 8.18 14.99
C ASP A 337 19.34 8.89 16.29
N PRO A 338 20.06 10.03 16.24
CA PRO A 338 20.71 10.68 17.38
C PRO A 338 19.80 11.04 18.58
N GLY A 339 18.49 10.88 18.48
CA GLY A 339 17.55 11.02 19.60
C GLY A 339 17.50 9.83 20.57
N GLN A 340 18.06 8.65 20.21
CA GLN A 340 17.97 7.41 21.00
C GLN A 340 19.34 6.83 21.41
N LEU A 341 20.38 7.66 21.46
CA LEU A 341 21.73 7.29 21.90
C LEU A 341 21.75 6.90 23.39
N GLY A 342 21.67 5.59 23.67
CA GLY A 342 21.84 5.04 25.02
C GLY A 342 21.52 3.56 25.20
N ALA A 343 20.85 2.90 24.25
CA ALA A 343 20.54 1.48 24.32
C ALA A 343 21.56 0.62 23.54
N ASP A 344 21.97 -0.53 24.10
CA ASP A 344 22.70 -1.56 23.35
C ASP A 344 21.97 -1.87 22.04
N ALA A 345 22.57 -1.51 20.91
CA ALA A 345 22.01 -1.63 19.56
C ALA A 345 21.98 -3.08 19.02
N THR A 346 21.95 -4.06 19.92
CA THR A 346 22.02 -5.48 19.58
C THR A 346 20.65 -6.15 19.74
N GLY A 347 20.36 -7.09 18.84
CA GLY A 347 19.12 -7.85 18.84
C GLY A 347 18.01 -7.22 18.00
N CYS A 348 16.79 -7.68 18.23
CA CYS A 348 15.59 -7.32 17.48
C CYS A 348 14.60 -6.54 18.34
N LEU A 349 13.89 -5.58 17.73
CA LEU A 349 12.80 -4.85 18.36
C LEU A 349 11.44 -5.46 17.97
N VAL A 350 10.64 -5.79 18.98
CA VAL A 350 9.22 -6.09 18.81
C VAL A 350 8.39 -4.90 19.32
N VAL A 351 7.43 -4.47 18.51
CA VAL A 351 6.41 -3.49 18.92
C VAL A 351 5.08 -4.22 19.08
N THR A 352 4.46 -4.05 20.24
CA THR A 352 3.10 -4.54 20.51
C THR A 352 2.17 -3.39 20.84
N GLY A 353 1.01 -3.31 20.18
CA GLY A 353 -0.02 -2.32 20.47
C GLY A 353 -1.30 -2.97 20.96
N TYR A 354 -1.93 -2.38 21.98
CA TYR A 354 -3.17 -2.84 22.59
C TYR A 354 -4.19 -1.73 22.58
N GLU A 355 -5.31 -1.95 21.90
CA GLU A 355 -6.39 -0.97 21.78
C GLU A 355 -7.73 -1.59 22.16
N GLY A 356 -8.56 -0.86 22.90
CA GLY A 356 -9.90 -1.33 23.27
C GLY A 356 -10.48 -0.57 24.46
N ARG A 357 -11.35 -1.24 25.22
CA ARG A 357 -11.95 -0.67 26.44
C ARG A 357 -10.92 -0.62 27.57
N ALA A 358 -11.04 0.38 28.44
CA ALA A 358 -10.12 0.61 29.56
C ALA A 358 -9.84 -0.64 30.43
N PRO A 359 -10.83 -1.48 30.81
CA PRO A 359 -10.55 -2.68 31.62
C PRO A 359 -9.95 -3.86 30.85
N GLU A 360 -10.04 -3.88 29.51
CA GLU A 360 -9.59 -5.01 28.69
C GLU A 360 -8.12 -4.89 28.28
N VAL A 361 -7.65 -3.66 28.05
CA VAL A 361 -6.30 -3.38 27.58
C VAL A 361 -5.24 -3.89 28.58
N PRO A 362 -5.28 -3.57 29.88
CA PRO A 362 -4.28 -4.05 30.83
C PRO A 362 -4.21 -5.57 30.91
N ARG A 363 -5.37 -6.25 30.95
CA ARG A 363 -5.45 -7.73 31.02
C ARG A 363 -4.84 -8.40 29.79
N ARG A 364 -5.10 -7.85 28.59
CA ARG A 364 -4.53 -8.40 27.35
C ARG A 364 -3.03 -8.12 27.25
N ARG A 365 -2.59 -6.92 27.65
CA ARG A 365 -1.17 -6.54 27.73
C ARG A 365 -0.41 -7.46 28.67
N GLU A 366 -0.90 -7.68 29.89
CA GLU A 366 -0.29 -8.58 30.88
C GLU A 366 -0.13 -10.01 30.36
N ALA A 367 -1.21 -10.62 29.86
CA ALA A 367 -1.15 -11.99 29.34
C ALA A 367 -0.25 -12.13 28.09
N ALA A 368 -0.21 -11.13 27.20
CA ALA A 368 0.74 -11.13 26.08
C ALA A 368 2.19 -10.93 26.56
N SER A 369 2.40 -10.13 27.60
CA SER A 369 3.71 -9.87 28.21
C SER A 369 4.31 -11.14 28.82
N GLU A 370 3.49 -12.00 29.43
CA GLU A 370 3.91 -13.32 29.92
C GLU A 370 4.45 -14.20 28.79
N VAL A 371 3.75 -14.26 27.65
CA VAL A 371 4.18 -15.04 26.48
C VAL A 371 5.47 -14.49 25.88
N LEU A 372 5.60 -13.17 25.77
CA LEU A 372 6.80 -12.51 25.25
C LEU A 372 8.01 -12.75 26.16
N ALA A 373 7.83 -12.65 27.48
CA ALA A 373 8.87 -12.93 28.46
C ALA A 373 9.29 -14.41 28.49
N ASP A 374 8.34 -15.35 28.44
CA ASP A 374 8.63 -16.79 28.36
C ASP A 374 9.41 -17.16 27.09
N ALA A 375 9.18 -16.45 25.99
CA ALA A 375 9.92 -16.60 24.75
C ALA A 375 11.30 -15.90 24.75
N GLY A 376 11.73 -15.32 25.87
CA GLY A 376 13.03 -14.67 26.03
C GLY A 376 13.05 -13.16 25.75
N GLY A 377 11.89 -12.53 25.60
CA GLY A 377 11.76 -11.09 25.39
C GLY A 377 11.99 -10.27 26.66
N THR A 378 12.68 -9.14 26.53
CA THR A 378 12.82 -8.15 27.61
C THR A 378 11.97 -6.93 27.31
N LEU A 379 11.05 -6.57 28.21
CA LEU A 379 10.23 -5.37 28.10
C LEU A 379 11.11 -4.10 28.21
N LEU A 380 10.98 -3.19 27.26
CA LEU A 380 11.65 -1.89 27.23
C LEU A 380 10.77 -0.75 27.74
N GLY A 381 9.48 -1.01 27.97
CA GLY A 381 8.48 -0.01 28.31
C GLY A 381 7.78 0.58 27.08
N GLU A 382 7.08 1.68 27.27
CA GLU A 382 6.15 2.22 26.26
C GLU A 382 6.84 3.09 25.19
N GLU A 383 7.96 3.74 25.53
CA GLU A 383 8.60 4.72 24.64
C GLU A 383 8.93 4.18 23.24
N PRO A 384 9.54 2.99 23.06
CA PRO A 384 9.84 2.52 21.71
C PRO A 384 8.58 2.22 20.89
N GLY A 385 7.53 1.73 21.54
CA GLY A 385 6.23 1.45 20.92
C GLY A 385 5.53 2.74 20.49
N GLU A 386 5.50 3.76 21.34
CA GLU A 386 4.92 5.07 21.05
C GLU A 386 5.73 5.86 20.01
N SER A 387 7.07 5.75 20.03
CA SER A 387 7.95 6.32 19.01
C SER A 387 7.66 5.70 17.63
N TRP A 388 7.53 4.37 17.56
CA TRP A 388 7.10 3.70 16.33
C TRP A 388 5.69 4.16 15.91
N ARG A 389 4.74 4.21 16.84
CA ARG A 389 3.34 4.57 16.58
C ARG A 389 3.22 5.95 15.95
N SER A 390 3.86 6.95 16.54
CA SER A 390 3.85 8.34 16.06
C SER A 390 4.67 8.54 14.78
N GLY A 391 5.75 7.77 14.58
CA GLY A 391 6.68 7.93 13.45
C GLY A 391 6.34 7.13 12.19
N ARG A 392 5.48 6.10 12.25
CA ARG A 392 5.32 5.10 11.18
C ARG A 392 4.86 5.61 9.81
N PHE A 393 4.24 6.79 9.74
CA PHE A 393 3.85 7.43 8.47
C PHE A 393 4.93 8.37 7.91
N ALA A 394 5.97 8.69 8.69
CA ALA A 394 7.04 9.58 8.26
C ALA A 394 8.13 8.87 7.44
N GLY A 395 8.33 7.56 7.66
CA GLY A 395 9.38 6.78 6.98
C GLY A 395 9.43 6.96 5.45
N PRO A 396 8.31 6.90 4.73
CA PRO A 396 8.30 7.11 3.27
C PRO A 396 8.80 8.49 2.80
N TYR A 397 8.74 9.54 3.62
CA TYR A 397 9.28 10.86 3.28
C TYR A 397 10.81 10.88 3.23
N LEU A 398 11.50 9.87 3.79
CA LEU A 398 12.94 9.69 3.63
C LEU A 398 13.33 9.24 2.22
N ARG A 399 12.37 8.79 1.41
CA ARG A 399 12.63 8.36 0.03
C ARG A 399 13.20 9.48 -0.82
N ASP A 400 12.57 10.65 -0.82
CA ASP A 400 13.00 11.76 -1.67
C ASP A 400 14.43 12.22 -1.40
N PRO A 401 14.85 12.50 -0.14
CA PRO A 401 16.21 12.94 0.09
C PRO A 401 17.23 11.81 -0.13
N LEU A 402 16.87 10.53 0.07
CA LEU A 402 17.72 9.38 -0.33
C LEU A 402 17.92 9.34 -1.86
N LEU A 403 16.84 9.49 -2.64
CA LEU A 403 16.95 9.55 -4.11
C LEU A 403 17.72 10.79 -4.57
N ASP A 404 17.52 11.96 -3.93
CA ASP A 404 18.28 13.19 -4.19
C ASP A 404 19.79 12.98 -3.93
N ALA A 405 20.16 12.14 -2.96
CA ALA A 405 21.54 11.77 -2.63
C ALA A 405 22.11 10.62 -3.49
N GLY A 406 21.35 10.11 -4.48
CA GLY A 406 21.82 9.02 -5.33
C GLY A 406 21.72 7.64 -4.67
N VAL A 407 20.78 7.46 -3.75
CA VAL A 407 20.55 6.21 -3.02
C VAL A 407 19.18 5.65 -3.37
N LEU A 408 19.16 4.42 -3.88
CA LEU A 408 17.94 3.64 -4.06
C LEU A 408 17.41 3.22 -2.70
N VAL A 409 16.09 3.42 -2.50
CA VAL A 409 15.37 2.87 -1.36
C VAL A 409 14.04 2.31 -1.83
N GLU A 410 13.92 0.99 -1.79
CA GLU A 410 12.69 0.31 -2.20
C GLU A 410 12.28 -0.76 -1.20
N THR A 411 11.01 -1.10 -1.24
CA THR A 411 10.40 -2.08 -0.38
C THR A 411 9.73 -3.18 -1.19
N LEU A 412 9.79 -4.40 -0.67
CA LEU A 412 9.00 -5.52 -1.19
C LEU A 412 8.53 -6.38 -0.03
N GLU A 413 7.50 -7.17 -0.28
CA GLU A 413 6.85 -7.94 0.76
C GLU A 413 6.27 -9.23 0.20
N THR A 414 6.11 -10.21 1.07
CA THR A 414 5.62 -11.56 0.75
C THR A 414 4.98 -12.17 2.00
N VAL A 415 4.36 -13.34 1.87
CA VAL A 415 3.76 -14.11 2.96
C VAL A 415 4.02 -15.59 2.78
N THR A 416 4.28 -16.27 3.89
CA THR A 416 4.48 -17.72 3.93
C THR A 416 3.95 -18.32 5.23
N TYR A 417 3.89 -19.64 5.27
CA TYR A 417 3.62 -20.38 6.50
C TYR A 417 4.76 -20.26 7.50
N TRP A 418 4.46 -20.36 8.79
CA TRP A 418 5.47 -20.27 9.86
C TRP A 418 6.64 -21.25 9.67
N SER A 419 6.38 -22.43 9.08
CA SER A 419 7.41 -23.45 8.80
C SER A 419 8.42 -23.05 7.73
N GLY A 420 8.09 -22.11 6.83
CA GLY A 420 8.96 -21.62 5.77
C GLY A 420 9.53 -20.22 6.01
N LEU A 421 9.18 -19.57 7.12
CA LEU A 421 9.47 -18.15 7.36
C LEU A 421 10.96 -17.81 7.32
N HIS A 422 11.78 -18.60 8.03
CA HIS A 422 13.22 -18.34 8.14
C HIS A 422 13.95 -18.62 6.83
N ASP A 423 13.61 -19.73 6.16
CA ASP A 423 14.21 -20.09 4.87
C ASP A 423 13.85 -19.07 3.79
N LEU A 424 12.59 -18.60 3.76
CA LEU A 424 12.16 -17.54 2.87
C LEU A 424 12.94 -16.23 3.12
N ARG A 425 13.05 -15.80 4.39
CA ARG A 425 13.81 -14.60 4.74
C ARG A 425 15.24 -14.69 4.22
N ALA A 426 15.92 -15.80 4.51
CA ALA A 426 17.30 -16.00 4.09
C ALA A 426 17.45 -16.00 2.56
N ALA A 427 16.57 -16.71 1.85
CA ALA A 427 16.62 -16.82 0.39
C ALA A 427 16.39 -15.47 -0.31
N VAL A 428 15.41 -14.68 0.15
CA VAL A 428 15.12 -13.36 -0.43
C VAL A 428 16.25 -12.37 -0.11
N THR A 429 16.73 -12.34 1.13
CA THR A 429 17.87 -11.49 1.51
C THR A 429 19.11 -11.81 0.68
N ALA A 430 19.44 -13.09 0.50
CA ALA A 430 20.56 -13.51 -0.34
C ALA A 430 20.38 -13.09 -1.80
N ALA A 431 19.21 -13.35 -2.40
CA ALA A 431 18.94 -13.01 -3.80
C ALA A 431 19.11 -11.50 -4.09
N ILE A 432 18.61 -10.64 -3.20
CA ILE A 432 18.75 -9.19 -3.32
C ILE A 432 20.21 -8.77 -3.12
N THR A 433 20.85 -9.30 -2.06
CA THR A 433 22.23 -8.94 -1.71
C THR A 433 23.21 -9.33 -2.81
N ASP A 434 23.14 -10.56 -3.30
CA ASP A 434 24.03 -11.08 -4.33
C ASP A 434 23.86 -10.32 -5.66
N THR A 435 22.61 -10.05 -6.05
CA THR A 435 22.32 -9.35 -7.32
C THR A 435 22.81 -7.91 -7.30
N LEU A 436 22.51 -7.14 -6.24
CA LEU A 436 22.92 -5.73 -6.16
C LEU A 436 24.43 -5.58 -5.91
N THR A 437 25.04 -6.49 -5.13
CA THR A 437 26.50 -6.50 -4.94
C THR A 437 27.22 -6.74 -6.27
N ALA A 438 26.70 -7.63 -7.13
CA ALA A 438 27.28 -7.88 -8.45
C ALA A 438 27.20 -6.65 -9.39
N SER A 439 26.25 -5.75 -9.15
CA SER A 439 26.07 -4.51 -9.91
C SER A 439 26.91 -3.33 -9.40
N GLY A 440 27.52 -3.41 -8.21
CA GLY A 440 28.33 -2.33 -7.68
C GLY A 440 28.69 -2.50 -6.21
N ALA A 441 27.91 -1.87 -5.33
CA ALA A 441 28.14 -1.88 -3.89
C ALA A 441 27.12 -2.77 -3.16
N PRO A 442 27.50 -3.39 -2.04
CA PRO A 442 26.59 -4.22 -1.28
C PRO A 442 25.41 -3.40 -0.74
N PRO A 443 24.16 -3.89 -0.88
CA PRO A 443 23.00 -3.21 -0.32
C PRO A 443 22.92 -3.42 1.19
N LEU A 444 22.22 -2.52 1.87
CA LEU A 444 21.62 -2.79 3.17
C LEU A 444 20.22 -3.39 2.94
N VAL A 445 20.03 -4.64 3.39
CA VAL A 445 18.72 -5.32 3.35
C VAL A 445 18.22 -5.49 4.78
N MET A 446 17.13 -4.79 5.08
CA MET A 446 16.42 -4.87 6.36
C MET A 446 15.15 -5.69 6.17
N CYS A 447 14.73 -6.43 7.19
CA CYS A 447 13.51 -7.23 7.15
C CYS A 447 12.72 -7.11 8.45
N HIS A 448 11.39 -7.18 8.34
CA HIS A 448 10.53 -7.29 9.51
C HIS A 448 9.32 -8.17 9.25
N ILE A 449 8.78 -8.77 10.31
CA ILE A 449 7.42 -9.33 10.30
C ILE A 449 6.46 -8.16 10.44
N SER A 450 5.69 -7.89 9.39
CA SER A 450 4.73 -6.79 9.32
C SER A 450 3.32 -7.20 9.76
N HIS A 451 2.94 -8.46 9.50
CA HIS A 451 1.63 -9.01 9.81
C HIS A 451 1.75 -10.48 10.23
N VAL A 452 0.86 -10.91 11.12
CA VAL A 452 0.81 -12.29 11.63
C VAL A 452 -0.55 -12.92 11.38
N TYR A 453 -0.54 -14.23 11.18
CA TYR A 453 -1.71 -15.09 11.02
C TYR A 453 -1.53 -16.35 11.85
N PRO A 454 -2.61 -17.09 12.15
CA PRO A 454 -2.48 -18.38 12.84
C PRO A 454 -1.55 -19.35 12.11
N ALA A 455 -1.55 -19.36 10.77
CA ALA A 455 -0.76 -20.29 9.97
C ALA A 455 0.55 -19.70 9.41
N GLY A 456 0.75 -18.39 9.42
CA GLY A 456 1.89 -17.76 8.77
C GLY A 456 2.10 -16.30 9.12
N ALA A 457 3.00 -15.65 8.40
CA ALA A 457 3.32 -14.24 8.60
C ALA A 457 3.80 -13.59 7.30
N SER A 458 3.60 -12.28 7.22
CA SER A 458 4.16 -11.47 6.15
C SER A 458 5.57 -11.01 6.52
N LEU A 459 6.50 -11.14 5.57
CA LEU A 459 7.82 -10.53 5.64
C LEU A 459 7.84 -9.30 4.74
N TYR A 460 8.39 -8.21 5.26
CA TYR A 460 8.56 -6.96 4.55
C TYR A 460 10.04 -6.59 4.56
N PHE A 461 10.57 -6.29 3.39
CA PHE A 461 11.96 -5.97 3.17
C PHE A 461 12.08 -4.51 2.77
N THR A 462 13.07 -3.83 3.34
CA THR A 462 13.52 -2.52 2.90
C THR A 462 14.95 -2.66 2.39
N VAL A 463 15.17 -2.26 1.15
CA VAL A 463 16.45 -2.37 0.46
C VAL A 463 16.99 -0.98 0.22
N VAL A 464 18.19 -0.72 0.70
CA VAL A 464 18.91 0.54 0.48
C VAL A 464 20.22 0.23 -0.23
N ALA A 465 20.48 0.90 -1.35
CA ALA A 465 21.69 0.71 -2.14
C ALA A 465 22.09 2.01 -2.84
N PRO A 466 23.39 2.34 -2.99
CA PRO A 466 23.78 3.45 -3.85
C PRO A 466 23.37 3.17 -5.30
N PHE A 467 23.07 4.21 -6.07
CA PHE A 467 22.85 4.07 -7.50
C PHE A 467 24.12 3.56 -8.19
N GLY A 468 23.98 2.53 -9.03
CA GLY A 468 24.96 2.25 -10.05
C GLY A 468 24.72 3.08 -11.31
N ALA A 469 25.17 2.56 -12.46
CA ALA A 469 25.07 3.26 -13.73
C ALA A 469 23.64 3.29 -14.28
N ASP A 470 22.84 2.27 -13.97
CA ASP A 470 21.43 2.17 -14.36
C ASP A 470 20.61 1.62 -13.19
N PRO A 471 20.21 2.47 -12.23
CA PRO A 471 19.51 2.03 -11.01
C PRO A 471 18.16 1.35 -11.32
N LEU A 472 17.53 1.66 -12.45
CA LEU A 472 16.28 1.02 -12.86
C LEU A 472 16.52 -0.43 -13.32
N ALA A 473 17.54 -0.66 -14.14
CA ALA A 473 17.90 -2.01 -14.59
C ALA A 473 18.42 -2.88 -13.44
N GLU A 474 19.24 -2.29 -12.56
CA GLU A 474 19.80 -2.96 -11.37
C GLU A 474 18.68 -3.40 -10.42
N TRP A 475 17.74 -2.51 -10.10
CA TRP A 475 16.59 -2.87 -9.27
C TRP A 475 15.70 -3.91 -9.95
N SER A 476 15.45 -3.79 -11.26
CA SER A 476 14.66 -4.77 -12.01
C SER A 476 15.25 -6.18 -11.91
N ALA A 477 16.58 -6.30 -12.03
CA ALA A 477 17.28 -7.58 -11.87
C ALA A 477 17.14 -8.12 -10.43
N ALA A 478 17.37 -7.29 -9.41
CA ALA A 478 17.24 -7.68 -8.01
C ALA A 478 15.81 -8.10 -7.65
N LYS A 479 14.81 -7.35 -8.14
CA LYS A 479 13.39 -7.66 -7.94
C LYS A 479 12.99 -8.98 -8.61
N LYS A 480 13.50 -9.25 -9.81
CA LYS A 480 13.31 -10.54 -10.49
C LYS A 480 13.91 -11.68 -9.66
N ALA A 481 15.15 -11.56 -9.21
CA ALA A 481 15.80 -12.58 -8.38
C ALA A 481 15.05 -12.82 -7.06
N ALA A 482 14.56 -11.76 -6.40
CA ALA A 482 13.74 -11.87 -5.20
C ALA A 482 12.42 -12.62 -5.48
N ASN A 483 11.72 -12.30 -6.56
CA ASN A 483 10.49 -12.99 -6.97
C ASN A 483 10.73 -14.48 -7.27
N GLU A 484 11.85 -14.82 -7.90
CA GLU A 484 12.26 -16.21 -8.14
C GLU A 484 12.53 -16.96 -6.83
N ALA A 485 13.19 -16.32 -5.86
CA ALA A 485 13.44 -16.87 -4.53
C ALA A 485 12.14 -17.08 -3.73
N ILE A 486 11.21 -16.12 -3.77
CA ILE A 486 9.87 -16.22 -3.14
C ILE A 486 9.14 -17.45 -3.66
N ARG A 487 9.08 -17.61 -4.99
CA ARG A 487 8.40 -18.74 -5.63
C ARG A 487 9.08 -20.07 -5.32
N ALA A 488 10.42 -20.11 -5.35
CA ALA A 488 11.18 -21.33 -5.03
C ALA A 488 10.95 -21.80 -3.58
N ALA A 489 10.70 -20.86 -2.66
CA ALA A 489 10.33 -21.14 -1.27
C ALA A 489 8.83 -21.48 -1.08
N GLY A 490 8.02 -21.48 -2.15
CA GLY A 490 6.59 -21.76 -2.08
C GLY A 490 5.76 -20.68 -1.39
N ALA A 491 6.29 -19.46 -1.31
CA ALA A 491 5.61 -18.30 -0.74
C ALA A 491 4.81 -17.53 -1.81
N SER A 492 3.83 -16.73 -1.40
CA SER A 492 3.04 -15.92 -2.34
C SER A 492 3.79 -14.65 -2.73
N ILE A 493 3.66 -14.23 -3.99
CA ILE A 493 4.45 -13.15 -4.59
C ILE A 493 4.25 -11.78 -3.93
N THR A 494 3.10 -11.57 -3.29
CA THR A 494 2.74 -10.35 -2.57
C THR A 494 1.83 -10.71 -1.41
N HIS A 495 1.82 -9.88 -0.38
CA HIS A 495 0.82 -9.95 0.69
C HIS A 495 -0.17 -8.78 0.65
N HIS A 496 0.28 -7.55 0.34
CA HIS A 496 -0.57 -6.35 0.33
C HIS A 496 -0.15 -5.23 -0.64
N HIS A 497 0.97 -5.35 -1.38
CA HIS A 497 1.32 -4.39 -2.43
C HIS A 497 0.47 -4.56 -3.71
N ALA A 498 -0.16 -5.73 -3.88
CA ALA A 498 -0.88 -6.18 -5.08
C ALA A 498 0.06 -6.61 -6.22
N ILE A 499 -0.49 -6.90 -7.40
CA ILE A 499 0.24 -7.49 -8.52
C ILE A 499 0.77 -6.42 -9.47
N GLY A 500 -0.09 -5.48 -9.88
CA GLY A 500 0.25 -4.43 -10.83
C GLY A 500 0.83 -4.97 -12.14
N ARG A 501 1.90 -4.32 -12.61
CA ARG A 501 2.78 -4.88 -13.66
C ARG A 501 3.98 -5.58 -13.05
N ASP A 502 4.47 -5.07 -11.94
CA ASP A 502 5.77 -5.45 -11.36
C ASP A 502 5.81 -6.91 -10.90
N HIS A 503 4.66 -7.48 -10.50
CA HIS A 503 4.55 -8.89 -10.09
C HIS A 503 3.77 -9.74 -11.10
N ARG A 504 3.29 -9.19 -12.22
CA ARG A 504 2.33 -9.85 -13.11
C ARG A 504 2.82 -11.20 -13.61
N ASP A 505 4.02 -11.24 -14.17
CA ASP A 505 4.54 -12.47 -14.78
C ASP A 505 4.79 -13.54 -13.69
N ALA A 506 5.28 -13.13 -12.52
CA ALA A 506 5.45 -14.04 -11.38
C ALA A 506 4.12 -14.54 -10.80
N TYR A 507 3.07 -13.72 -10.82
CA TYR A 507 1.71 -14.12 -10.45
C TYR A 507 1.11 -15.10 -11.44
N HIS A 508 1.34 -14.91 -12.75
CA HIS A 508 0.91 -15.85 -13.79
C HIS A 508 1.55 -17.21 -13.61
N ASP A 509 2.85 -17.25 -13.24
CA ASP A 509 3.54 -18.47 -12.85
C ASP A 509 2.94 -19.11 -11.59
N GLU A 510 2.60 -18.30 -10.57
CA GLU A 510 2.03 -18.76 -9.28
C GLU A 510 0.67 -19.45 -9.46
N ILE A 511 -0.26 -18.85 -10.21
CA ILE A 511 -1.63 -19.39 -10.36
C ILE A 511 -1.77 -20.41 -11.50
N GLY A 512 -0.85 -20.39 -12.46
CA GLY A 512 -0.85 -21.25 -13.63
C GLY A 512 -1.91 -20.87 -14.70
N ALA A 513 -1.73 -21.46 -15.88
CA ALA A 513 -2.47 -21.08 -17.09
C ALA A 513 -4.01 -21.20 -16.97
N LEU A 514 -4.52 -22.26 -16.34
CA LEU A 514 -5.97 -22.47 -16.24
C LEU A 514 -6.67 -21.43 -15.36
N ALA A 515 -6.05 -21.04 -14.25
CA ALA A 515 -6.58 -19.98 -13.39
C ALA A 515 -6.53 -18.62 -14.10
N LEU A 516 -5.45 -18.36 -14.85
CA LEU A 516 -5.33 -17.17 -15.68
C LEU A 516 -6.44 -17.11 -16.76
N ASP A 517 -6.74 -18.22 -17.42
CA ASP A 517 -7.83 -18.30 -18.39
C ASP A 517 -9.20 -18.05 -17.76
N ALA A 518 -9.42 -18.50 -16.53
CA ALA A 518 -10.64 -18.18 -15.78
C ALA A 518 -10.76 -16.67 -15.49
N LEU A 519 -9.68 -16.00 -15.08
CA LEU A 519 -9.67 -14.54 -14.89
C LEU A 519 -9.92 -13.80 -16.20
N ARG A 520 -9.33 -14.26 -17.31
CA ARG A 520 -9.58 -13.70 -18.65
C ARG A 520 -11.04 -13.89 -19.07
N ALA A 521 -11.66 -15.03 -18.79
CA ALA A 521 -13.07 -15.25 -19.10
C ALA A 521 -13.99 -14.27 -18.34
N VAL A 522 -13.66 -13.96 -17.07
CA VAL A 522 -14.34 -12.91 -16.30
C VAL A 522 -14.12 -11.55 -16.95
N LYS A 523 -12.86 -11.16 -17.25
CA LYS A 523 -12.56 -9.88 -17.91
C LYS A 523 -13.33 -9.72 -19.22
N ASN A 524 -13.28 -10.72 -20.10
CA ASN A 524 -13.97 -10.69 -21.38
C ASN A 524 -15.50 -10.59 -21.23
N THR A 525 -16.04 -11.06 -20.11
CA THR A 525 -17.47 -10.93 -19.81
C THR A 525 -17.80 -9.52 -19.35
N LEU A 526 -17.08 -8.99 -18.35
CA LEU A 526 -17.40 -7.69 -17.73
C LEU A 526 -16.94 -6.49 -18.57
N ASP A 527 -15.84 -6.65 -19.30
CA ASP A 527 -15.17 -5.66 -20.13
C ASP A 527 -14.80 -6.26 -21.51
N PRO A 528 -15.78 -6.47 -22.41
CA PRO A 528 -15.54 -7.10 -23.71
C PRO A 528 -14.59 -6.31 -24.62
N ALA A 529 -14.49 -5.00 -24.42
CA ALA A 529 -13.57 -4.15 -25.16
C ALA A 529 -12.17 -4.09 -24.53
N GLY A 530 -11.94 -4.72 -23.37
CA GLY A 530 -10.66 -4.78 -22.68
C GLY A 530 -10.15 -3.42 -22.19
N ILE A 531 -11.01 -2.42 -22.01
CA ILE A 531 -10.60 -1.03 -21.70
C ILE A 531 -10.19 -0.82 -20.23
N CYS A 532 -10.62 -1.66 -19.30
CA CYS A 532 -10.40 -1.46 -17.88
C CYS A 532 -8.97 -1.90 -17.50
N SER A 533 -8.12 -0.94 -17.11
CA SER A 533 -6.71 -1.14 -16.69
C SER A 533 -5.94 -2.18 -17.53
N PRO A 534 -5.86 -2.04 -18.87
CA PRO A 534 -5.25 -3.05 -19.74
C PRO A 534 -3.79 -3.34 -19.36
N GLY A 535 -3.44 -4.62 -19.31
CA GLY A 535 -2.09 -5.11 -18.98
C GLY A 535 -1.69 -5.03 -17.50
N ILE A 536 -2.56 -4.53 -16.62
CA ILE A 536 -2.46 -4.68 -15.16
C ILE A 536 -3.06 -6.04 -14.79
N LEU A 537 -2.44 -6.80 -13.87
CA LEU A 537 -2.86 -8.14 -13.39
C LEU A 537 -2.94 -9.27 -14.45
N ILE A 538 -3.60 -9.07 -15.60
CA ILE A 538 -3.92 -10.12 -16.60
C ILE A 538 -3.62 -9.74 -18.05
#